data_AF-A0A849QE62-F1
#
_entry.id   AF-A0A849QE62-F1
#
_cell.length_a   1.000
_cell.length_b   1.000
_cell.length_c   1.000
_cell.angle_alpha   90.00
_cell.angle_beta   90.00
_cell.angle_gamma   90.00
#
_symmetry.space_group_name_H-M   'P 1'
#
loop_
_entity.id
_entity.type
_entity.pdbx_description
1 polymer ?
#
loop_
_entity_poly.entity_id
_entity_poly.type
_entity_poly.pdbx_seq_one_letter_code
_entity_poly.pdbx_strand_id
1 'polypeptide(L)'
;MLRRPGQYDAKDSRQEAALISLKSKASRIIEDVRINEARPVMLKHQAELSNEIDRLWQAVQSGSMNVDSVPMLRFMKDVGCSELKNKLSARQLDGVRIIRELNLLVNTMQFVLKPKESRPRAM
;
A
#
# COMPACT_ATOMS: atom_id res chain seq x y z
N MET A 1 1.47 23.75 -28.17
CA MET A 1 0.79 24.29 -26.96
C MET A 1 1.53 23.77 -25.73
N LEU A 2 2.20 24.67 -25.00
CA LEU A 2 2.92 24.36 -23.76
C LEU A 2 1.90 24.26 -22.61
N ARG A 3 1.83 23.12 -21.92
CA ARG A 3 1.00 22.96 -20.71
C ARG A 3 1.52 23.89 -19.61
N ARG A 4 0.62 24.60 -18.93
CA ARG A 4 0.95 25.34 -17.69
C ARG A 4 1.29 24.31 -16.59
N PRO A 5 2.33 24.55 -15.78
CA PRO A 5 2.60 23.71 -14.62
C PRO A 5 1.47 23.92 -13.60
N GLY A 6 0.73 22.85 -13.25
CA GLY A 6 -0.23 22.89 -12.14
C GLY A 6 -1.61 22.28 -12.35
N GLN A 7 -1.95 21.70 -13.52
CA GLN A 7 -3.18 20.91 -13.66
C GLN A 7 -2.89 19.43 -13.43
N TYR A 8 -2.85 19.01 -12.16
CA TYR A 8 -3.04 17.61 -11.81
C TYR A 8 -4.52 17.25 -12.00
N ASP A 9 -4.80 16.21 -12.76
CA ASP A 9 -6.17 15.73 -12.96
C ASP A 9 -6.70 15.23 -11.60
N ALA A 10 -7.96 15.54 -11.24
CA ALA A 10 -8.51 15.17 -9.92
C ALA A 10 -8.48 13.66 -9.67
N LYS A 11 -8.38 12.85 -10.74
CA LYS A 11 -8.15 11.41 -10.70
C LYS A 11 -6.74 11.06 -10.21
N ASP A 12 -5.72 11.75 -10.68
CA ASP A 12 -4.32 11.51 -10.29
C ASP A 12 -4.12 11.79 -8.80
N SER A 13 -4.73 12.87 -8.29
CA SER A 13 -4.69 13.21 -6.85
C SER A 13 -5.34 12.14 -5.97
N ARG A 14 -6.41 11.47 -6.42
CA ARG A 14 -7.07 10.40 -5.65
C ARG A 14 -6.26 9.12 -5.61
N GLN A 15 -5.61 8.77 -6.73
CA GLN A 15 -4.77 7.58 -6.82
C GLN A 15 -3.50 7.73 -5.98
N GLU A 16 -2.89 8.92 -6.03
CA GLU A 16 -1.74 9.26 -5.21
C GLU A 16 -2.10 9.27 -3.71
N ALA A 17 -3.25 9.85 -3.32
CA ALA A 17 -3.72 9.84 -1.95
C ALA A 17 -3.93 8.41 -1.40
N ALA A 18 -4.45 7.48 -2.21
CA ALA A 18 -4.62 6.09 -1.81
C ALA A 18 -3.28 5.40 -1.52
N LEU A 19 -2.26 5.62 -2.36
CA LEU A 19 -0.93 5.08 -2.15
C LEU A 19 -0.22 5.72 -0.94
N ILE A 20 -0.41 7.02 -0.71
CA ILE A 20 0.09 7.70 0.50
C ILE A 20 -0.55 7.09 1.75
N SER A 21 -1.87 6.85 1.73
CA SER A 21 -2.58 6.23 2.86
C SER A 21 -2.03 4.84 3.18
N LEU A 22 -1.78 4.01 2.15
CA LEU A 22 -1.19 2.69 2.31
C LEU A 22 0.20 2.73 2.95
N LYS A 23 1.06 3.63 2.46
CA LYS A 23 2.40 3.82 3.04
C LYS A 23 2.33 4.26 4.49
N SER A 24 1.45 5.21 4.81
CA SER A 24 1.25 5.69 6.18
C SER A 24 0.83 4.56 7.12
N LYS A 25 -0.10 3.71 6.69
CA LYS A 25 -0.55 2.54 7.48
C LYS A 25 0.56 1.51 7.68
N ALA A 26 1.35 1.21 6.65
CA ALA A 26 2.49 0.31 6.78
C ALA A 26 3.56 0.88 7.74
N SER A 27 3.88 2.17 7.61
CA SER A 27 4.81 2.87 8.52
C SER A 27 4.33 2.91 9.96
N ARG A 28 3.01 2.98 10.19
CA ARG A 28 2.44 2.89 11.54
C ARG A 28 2.77 1.55 12.20
N ILE A 29 2.61 0.44 11.47
CA ILE A 29 2.95 -0.89 12.00
C ILE A 29 4.46 -1.00 12.29
N ILE A 30 5.31 -0.37 11.48
CA ILE A 30 6.76 -0.31 11.77
C ILE A 30 6.99 0.36 13.12
N GLU A 31 6.33 1.49 13.38
CA GLU A 31 6.47 2.20 14.64
C GLU A 31 5.92 1.39 15.82
N ASP A 32 4.75 0.77 15.67
CA ASP A 32 4.18 -0.12 16.69
C ASP A 32 5.17 -1.24 17.08
N VAL A 33 5.86 -1.84 16.09
CA VAL A 33 6.86 -2.89 16.33
C VAL A 33 8.09 -2.32 17.03
N ARG A 34 8.53 -1.10 16.70
CA ARG A 34 9.69 -0.45 17.33
C ARG A 34 9.46 -0.14 18.81
N ILE A 35 8.26 0.33 19.14
CA ILE A 35 7.88 0.65 20.53
C ILE A 35 7.36 -0.58 21.29
N ASN A 36 7.32 -1.75 20.66
CA ASN A 36 6.77 -2.99 21.21
C ASN A 36 5.33 -2.83 21.73
N GLU A 37 4.50 -2.19 20.89
CA GLU A 37 3.09 -1.94 21.14
C GLU A 37 2.32 -3.25 21.38
N ALA A 38 1.15 -3.15 22.02
CA ALA A 38 0.31 -4.29 22.30
C ALA A 38 -0.07 -5.05 21.01
N ARG A 39 0.09 -6.38 21.01
CA ARG A 39 -0.22 -7.25 19.86
C ARG A 39 -1.61 -7.03 19.26
N PRO A 40 -2.70 -6.86 20.05
CA PRO A 40 -4.02 -6.57 19.48
C PRO A 40 -4.07 -5.27 18.67
N VAL A 41 -3.27 -4.26 19.04
CA VAL A 41 -3.18 -2.98 18.35
C VAL A 41 -2.44 -3.14 17.02
N MET A 42 -1.29 -3.83 17.01
CA MET A 42 -0.56 -4.16 15.78
C MET A 42 -1.43 -4.96 14.79
N LEU A 43 -2.18 -5.94 15.28
CA LEU A 43 -3.10 -6.73 14.45
C LEU A 43 -4.26 -5.90 13.91
N LYS A 44 -4.76 -4.93 14.68
CA LYS A 44 -5.76 -3.98 14.19
C LYS A 44 -5.20 -3.13 13.05
N HIS A 45 -4.02 -2.55 13.20
CA HIS A 45 -3.40 -1.74 12.13
C HIS A 45 -3.05 -2.59 10.90
N GLN A 46 -2.66 -3.85 11.09
CA GLN A 46 -2.48 -4.80 9.98
C GLN A 46 -3.80 -5.05 9.24
N ALA A 47 -4.92 -5.21 9.94
CA ALA A 47 -6.24 -5.36 9.31
C ALA A 47 -6.65 -4.09 8.54
N GLU A 48 -6.38 -2.90 9.10
CA GLU A 48 -6.63 -1.62 8.43
C GLU A 48 -5.80 -1.45 7.14
N LEU A 49 -4.56 -1.93 7.13
CA LEU A 49 -3.70 -1.99 5.94
C LEU A 49 -4.26 -2.98 4.91
N SER A 50 -4.63 -4.18 5.33
CA SER A 50 -5.21 -5.21 4.45
C SER A 50 -6.48 -4.72 3.76
N ASN A 51 -7.40 -4.12 4.51
CA ASN A 51 -8.64 -3.56 3.98
C ASN A 51 -8.39 -2.46 2.95
N GLU A 52 -7.34 -1.67 3.12
CA GLU A 52 -6.98 -0.61 2.17
C GLU A 52 -6.40 -1.19 0.87
N ILE A 53 -5.59 -2.24 0.98
CA ILE A 53 -5.08 -2.98 -0.18
C ILE A 53 -6.24 -3.62 -0.95
N ASP A 54 -7.23 -4.17 -0.24
CA ASP A 54 -8.44 -4.72 -0.87
C ASP A 54 -9.26 -3.64 -1.60
N ARG A 55 -9.42 -2.45 -1.01
CA ARG A 55 -10.08 -1.31 -1.67
C ARG A 55 -9.33 -0.88 -2.92
N LEU A 56 -7.99 -0.79 -2.84
CA LEU A 56 -7.15 -0.47 -3.99
C LEU A 56 -7.29 -1.53 -5.09
N TRP A 57 -7.30 -2.82 -4.72
CA TRP A 57 -7.53 -3.91 -5.65
C TRP A 57 -8.89 -3.80 -6.35
N GLN A 58 -9.97 -3.53 -5.61
CA GLN A 58 -11.31 -3.34 -6.19
C GLN A 58 -11.36 -2.12 -7.12
N ALA A 59 -10.66 -1.04 -6.78
CA ALA A 59 -10.56 0.14 -7.63
C ALA A 59 -9.84 -0.18 -8.96
N VAL A 60 -8.78 -0.98 -8.91
CA VAL A 60 -8.06 -1.44 -10.11
C VAL A 60 -8.89 -2.42 -10.93
N GLN A 61 -9.56 -3.37 -10.27
CA GLN A 61 -10.40 -4.37 -10.91
C GLN A 61 -11.61 -3.75 -11.63
N SER A 62 -12.19 -2.69 -11.07
CA SER A 62 -13.29 -1.93 -11.68
C SER A 62 -12.85 -0.95 -12.76
N GLY A 63 -11.54 -0.77 -12.98
CA GLY A 63 -11.00 0.22 -13.91
C GLY A 63 -11.11 1.68 -13.44
N SER A 64 -11.52 1.91 -12.18
CA SER A 64 -11.55 3.26 -11.59
C SER A 64 -10.16 3.78 -11.22
N MET A 65 -9.19 2.88 -11.10
CA MET A 65 -7.77 3.18 -10.91
C MET A 65 -6.91 2.34 -11.84
N ASN A 66 -5.79 2.91 -12.31
CA ASN A 66 -4.78 2.15 -13.03
C ASN A 66 -3.46 2.21 -12.28
N VAL A 67 -2.81 1.07 -12.12
CA VAL A 67 -1.48 0.97 -11.50
C VAL A 67 -0.49 0.38 -12.48
N ASP A 68 0.79 0.68 -12.29
CA ASP A 68 1.87 0.18 -13.12
C ASP A 68 2.02 -1.34 -13.05
N SER A 69 1.78 -1.95 -11.89
CA SER A 69 1.93 -3.40 -11.68
C SER A 69 0.75 -4.03 -10.93
N VAL A 70 -0.23 -4.51 -11.68
CA VAL A 70 -1.35 -5.32 -11.15
C VAL A 70 -0.88 -6.60 -10.46
N PRO A 71 0.11 -7.36 -10.99
CA PRO A 71 0.58 -8.57 -10.31
C PRO A 71 1.13 -8.30 -8.92
N MET A 72 1.82 -7.17 -8.74
CA MET A 72 2.39 -6.80 -7.44
C MET A 72 1.31 -6.42 -6.43
N LEU A 73 0.28 -5.68 -6.86
CA LEU A 73 -0.87 -5.37 -6.02
C LEU A 73 -1.58 -6.65 -5.57
N ARG A 74 -1.76 -7.61 -6.47
CA ARG A 74 -2.34 -8.91 -6.17
C ARG A 74 -1.50 -9.70 -5.16
N PHE A 75 -0.19 -9.73 -5.34
CA PHE A 75 0.72 -10.37 -4.40
C PHE A 75 0.60 -9.77 -2.99
N MET A 76 0.57 -8.44 -2.88
CA MET A 76 0.42 -7.78 -1.59
C MET A 76 -0.90 -8.13 -0.90
N LYS A 77 -1.99 -8.20 -1.65
CA LYS A 77 -3.31 -8.61 -1.17
C LYS A 77 -3.31 -10.07 -0.69
N ASP A 78 -2.92 -10.99 -1.58
CA ASP A 78 -3.16 -12.42 -1.38
C ASP A 78 -2.11 -13.05 -0.46
N VAL A 79 -0.88 -12.54 -0.47
CA VAL A 79 0.26 -13.12 0.26
C VAL A 79 0.78 -12.17 1.33
N GLY A 80 1.16 -10.95 0.96
CA GLY A 80 1.87 -10.02 1.85
C GLY A 80 1.11 -9.73 3.16
N CYS A 81 -0.17 -9.39 3.07
CA CYS A 81 -1.02 -9.13 4.25
C CYS A 81 -1.20 -10.37 5.13
N SER A 82 -1.39 -11.54 4.54
CA SER A 82 -1.58 -12.81 5.26
C SER A 82 -0.31 -13.20 6.02
N GLU A 83 0.85 -13.11 5.37
CA GLU A 83 2.14 -13.39 6.00
C GLU A 83 2.44 -12.43 7.15
N LEU A 84 2.19 -11.13 6.97
CA LEU A 84 2.35 -10.13 8.02
C LEU A 84 1.46 -10.44 9.23
N LYS A 85 0.19 -10.79 9.01
CA LYS A 85 -0.72 -11.20 10.08
C LYS A 85 -0.19 -12.41 10.84
N ASN A 86 0.32 -13.42 10.13
CA ASN A 86 0.87 -14.63 10.75
C ASN A 86 2.08 -14.31 11.63
N LYS A 87 2.98 -13.43 11.17
CA LYS A 87 4.14 -12.98 11.96
C LYS A 87 3.74 -12.19 13.18
N LEU A 88 2.80 -11.27 13.03
CA LEU A 88 2.24 -10.49 14.15
C LEU A 88 1.45 -11.35 15.13
N SER A 89 1.04 -12.56 14.73
CA SER A 89 0.32 -13.52 15.58
C SER A 89 1.24 -14.58 16.18
N ALA A 90 2.51 -14.66 15.76
CA ALA A 90 3.46 -15.67 16.21
C ALA A 90 3.80 -15.51 17.70
N ARG A 91 3.91 -16.62 18.43
CA ARG A 91 4.17 -16.63 19.89
C ARG A 91 5.36 -15.74 20.28
N GLN A 92 6.43 -15.77 19.49
CA GLN A 92 7.56 -14.84 19.60
C GLN A 92 7.55 -13.88 18.41
N LEU A 93 7.60 -12.59 18.70
CA LEU A 93 7.68 -11.54 17.68
C LEU A 93 9.13 -11.32 17.30
N ASP A 94 9.45 -11.54 16.03
CA ASP A 94 10.70 -11.12 15.42
C ASP A 94 10.51 -9.74 14.79
N GLY A 95 10.70 -8.70 15.60
CA GLY A 95 10.48 -7.32 15.18
C GLY A 95 11.38 -6.90 14.02
N VAL A 96 12.62 -7.38 13.97
CA VAL A 96 13.58 -7.06 12.90
C VAL A 96 13.07 -7.59 11.56
N ARG A 97 12.61 -8.84 11.54
CA ARG A 97 12.06 -9.46 10.32
C ARG A 97 10.77 -8.79 9.87
N ILE A 98 9.89 -8.43 10.80
CA ILE A 98 8.63 -7.73 10.49
C ILE A 98 8.92 -6.35 9.89
N ILE A 99 9.80 -5.57 10.51
CA ILE A 99 10.19 -4.23 10.02
C ILE A 99 10.80 -4.33 8.62
N ARG A 100 11.66 -5.33 8.37
CA ARG A 100 12.26 -5.53 7.04
C ARG A 100 11.20 -5.76 5.96
N GLU A 101 10.18 -6.56 6.24
CA GLU A 101 9.10 -6.84 5.29
C GLU A 101 8.17 -5.65 5.07
N LEU A 102 7.84 -4.92 6.14
CA LEU A 102 7.08 -3.68 6.02
C LEU A 102 7.82 -2.63 5.20
N ASN A 103 9.14 -2.50 5.37
CA ASN A 103 9.96 -1.62 4.53
C ASN A 103 9.95 -2.06 3.06
N LEU A 104 10.02 -3.36 2.78
CA LEU A 104 9.90 -3.87 1.41
C LEU A 104 8.53 -3.54 0.80
N LEU A 105 7.46 -3.67 1.60
CA LEU A 105 6.10 -3.33 1.20
C LEU A 105 5.95 -1.84 0.90
N VAL A 106 6.48 -0.96 1.75
CA VAL A 106 6.52 0.50 1.52
C VAL A 106 7.31 0.84 0.25
N ASN A 107 8.48 0.24 0.06
CA ASN A 107 9.29 0.45 -1.15
C ASN A 107 8.56 -0.02 -2.41
N THR A 108 7.85 -1.15 -2.33
CA THR A 108 7.03 -1.66 -3.43
C THR A 108 5.93 -0.68 -3.80
N MET A 109 5.22 -0.12 -2.80
CA MET A 109 4.21 0.92 -3.03
C MET A 109 4.80 2.22 -3.59
N GLN A 110 6.06 2.52 -3.30
CA GLN A 110 6.71 3.76 -3.74
C GLN A 110 7.26 3.66 -5.16
N PHE A 111 7.87 2.54 -5.50
CA PHE A 111 8.66 2.42 -6.72
C PHE A 111 8.00 1.52 -7.77
N VAL A 112 7.11 0.61 -7.38
CA VAL A 112 6.50 -0.39 -8.27
C VAL A 112 5.01 -0.12 -8.52
N LEU A 113 4.24 0.20 -7.47
CA LEU A 113 2.83 0.55 -7.60
C LEU A 113 2.66 2.05 -7.76
N LYS A 114 2.95 2.55 -8.97
CA LYS A 114 2.63 3.94 -9.32
C LYS A 114 1.29 4.02 -10.03
N PRO A 115 0.53 5.12 -9.86
CA PRO A 115 -0.63 5.38 -10.70
C PRO A 115 -0.16 5.52 -12.15
N LYS A 116 -0.85 4.85 -13.08
CA LYS A 116 -0.59 5.11 -14.52
C LYS A 116 -1.19 6.46 -14.86
N GLU A 117 -0.36 7.41 -15.24
CA GLU A 117 -0.82 8.65 -15.86
C GLU A 117 -1.79 8.27 -17.00
N SER A 118 -2.98 8.86 -16.98
CA SER A 118 -3.89 8.73 -18.11
C SER A 118 -3.21 9.35 -19.33
N ARG A 119 -2.55 8.52 -20.14
CA ARG A 119 -2.02 8.96 -21.44
C ARG A 119 -3.17 9.66 -22.16
N PRO A 120 -2.98 10.90 -22.66
CA PRO A 120 -3.95 11.46 -23.57
C PRO A 120 -4.14 10.45 -24.70
N ARG A 121 -5.38 10.07 -24.98
CA ARG A 121 -5.69 9.31 -26.19
C ARG A 121 -5.09 10.13 -27.34
N ALA A 122 -4.07 9.60 -27.99
CA ALA A 122 -3.66 10.12 -29.28
C ALA A 122 -4.88 9.94 -30.19
N MET A 123 -5.53 11.06 -30.51
CA MET A 123 -6.44 11.17 -31.65
C MET A 123 -5.59 11.29 -32.91
#